data_AF-A0A2P6U390-F1
#
_entry.id   AF-A0A2P6U390-F1
#
_cell.length_a   1.000
_cell.length_b   1.000
_cell.length_c   1.000
_cell.angle_alpha   90.00
_cell.angle_beta   90.00
_cell.angle_gamma   90.00
#
_symmetry.space_group_name_H-M   'P 1'
#
loop_
_entity.id
_entity.type
_entity.pdbx_description
1 polymer ?
#
loop_
_entity_poly.entity_id
_entity_poly.type
_entity_poly.pdbx_seq_one_letter_code
_entity_poly.pdbx_strand_id
1 'polypeptide(L)'
;MAPKRKAKRADSEEDAGELSEDYEPSVGDDDSGSDYALEDEEDDEDVKPKKKKAPAKKAPAAKAPAKRTPAKKKAKAGSDDDEAGSSGKGKAKAKAAPKRPKPQKITEPTTLDDGWTLHPPSLLYKTNPKAQGGTKIACFDFDGTLVGTKFGGEFPRSADDWRWFSRTVPNKLRELHQEGYQLLVISNQGGVKSALAGAMSEKVRGRADQMVATLNREGPEVPVQVLMATNKDEYRKPERGMWDFFVQHMNAGVAPDIGQSFFCGDMAGREGDKGDGQASDREFANNVGLRFSTPEEHFGKSELNDPLAHSTDSAGKNDELATVFRKLAEIVAGEHFKVAAYKKVADAIDAFPHKITSAAQLKNTPGVGKSSLAKITEWLTTGTLAMLEEAGVGVNAPPEDKKAESSHSPSPSTMLPAAAAVAVAPLAASASFVAVAEALHRVASKKNLKA
;
A
#
# COMPACT_ATOMS: atom_id res chain seq x y z
N MET A 1 -60.55 -31.15 31.44
CA MET A 1 -59.57 -31.88 32.27
C MET A 1 -58.17 -31.39 31.91
N ALA A 2 -57.49 -30.75 32.85
CA ALA A 2 -56.02 -30.57 32.82
C ALA A 2 -55.36 -31.81 33.45
N PRO A 3 -54.06 -32.08 33.24
CA PRO A 3 -52.95 -31.37 33.93
C PRO A 3 -51.78 -31.04 32.96
N LYS A 4 -50.88 -30.05 33.11
CA LYS A 4 -50.04 -29.47 34.19
C LYS A 4 -48.81 -30.32 34.65
N ARG A 5 -47.62 -29.78 34.29
CA ARG A 5 -46.30 -29.77 34.99
C ARG A 5 -45.41 -31.04 34.84
N LYS A 6 -44.06 -31.03 34.90
CA LYS A 6 -43.02 -30.17 35.51
C LYS A 6 -41.67 -30.28 34.75
N ALA A 7 -40.83 -29.25 34.91
CA ALA A 7 -39.39 -29.23 34.64
C ALA A 7 -38.57 -29.97 35.72
N LYS A 8 -37.31 -30.34 35.39
CA LYS A 8 -36.21 -30.43 36.37
C LYS A 8 -34.83 -30.29 35.70
N ARG A 9 -34.02 -29.38 36.26
CA ARG A 9 -32.56 -29.23 36.08
C ARG A 9 -31.80 -30.43 36.65
N ALA A 10 -30.58 -30.65 36.15
CA ALA A 10 -29.46 -31.22 36.90
C ALA A 10 -28.16 -30.54 36.42
N ASP A 11 -27.50 -29.85 37.35
CA ASP A 11 -26.07 -29.49 37.32
C ASP A 11 -25.26 -30.71 37.74
N SER A 12 -24.06 -30.89 37.19
CA SER A 12 -22.93 -31.51 37.90
C SER A 12 -21.60 -31.18 37.23
N GLU A 13 -20.69 -30.72 38.08
CA GLU A 13 -19.28 -30.38 37.89
C GLU A 13 -18.42 -31.56 37.43
N GLU A 14 -17.39 -31.29 36.61
CA GLU A 14 -16.11 -32.05 36.53
C GLU A 14 -15.02 -31.00 36.19
N ASP A 15 -14.26 -30.54 37.18
CA ASP A 15 -13.03 -31.10 37.77
C ASP A 15 -11.77 -30.76 36.96
N ALA A 16 -10.94 -29.93 37.57
CA ALA A 16 -9.70 -29.38 37.03
C ALA A 16 -8.53 -30.13 37.66
N GLY A 17 -7.87 -30.96 36.86
CA GLY A 17 -6.60 -31.60 37.21
C GLY A 17 -5.42 -30.74 36.77
N GLU A 18 -4.85 -30.01 37.72
CA GLU A 18 -3.59 -29.27 37.62
C GLU A 18 -2.42 -30.23 37.91
N LEU A 19 -1.49 -30.39 36.97
CA LEU A 19 -0.21 -31.09 37.20
C LEU A 19 0.92 -30.26 36.60
N SER A 20 1.68 -29.68 37.53
CA SER A 20 3.01 -29.09 37.40
C SER A 20 4.04 -30.10 36.91
N GLU A 21 4.99 -29.66 36.07
CA GLU A 21 6.37 -30.10 36.19
C GLU A 21 7.32 -29.11 35.51
N ASP A 22 8.29 -28.69 36.31
CA ASP A 22 9.36 -27.74 36.05
C ASP A 22 10.38 -28.28 35.04
N TYR A 23 10.89 -27.41 34.16
CA TYR A 23 12.16 -27.65 33.48
C TYR A 23 12.87 -26.33 33.17
N GLU A 24 13.79 -25.95 34.05
CA GLU A 24 14.92 -25.08 33.73
C GLU A 24 15.95 -25.85 32.89
N PRO A 25 16.78 -25.15 32.10
CA PRO A 25 18.19 -25.20 32.50
C PRO A 25 18.97 -23.88 32.34
N SER A 26 19.68 -23.58 33.42
CA SER A 26 21.13 -23.43 33.48
C SER A 26 21.79 -22.29 32.70
N VAL A 27 22.08 -21.25 33.48
CA VAL A 27 23.13 -20.26 33.25
C VAL A 27 24.50 -20.95 33.23
N GLY A 28 25.31 -20.67 32.22
CA GLY A 28 26.72 -20.99 32.17
C GLY A 28 27.48 -19.74 31.75
N ASP A 29 27.94 -18.98 32.74
CA ASP A 29 29.01 -18.00 32.58
C ASP A 29 30.32 -18.77 32.43
N ASP A 30 31.06 -18.53 31.36
CA ASP A 30 32.51 -18.71 31.36
C ASP A 30 33.17 -17.58 30.57
N ASP A 31 34.00 -16.91 31.33
CA ASP A 31 34.89 -15.77 31.09
C ASP A 31 36.05 -16.13 30.13
N SER A 32 36.42 -15.19 29.26
CA SER A 32 37.82 -14.80 29.05
C SER A 32 37.95 -13.83 27.88
N GLY A 33 38.43 -12.64 28.20
CA GLY A 33 38.84 -11.63 27.24
C GLY A 33 40.16 -11.94 26.52
N SER A 34 40.31 -11.30 25.37
CA SER A 34 41.57 -10.75 24.82
C SER A 34 41.11 -9.77 23.74
N ASP A 35 41.17 -8.47 23.97
CA ASP A 35 42.37 -7.63 23.95
C ASP A 35 43.23 -7.90 22.71
N TYR A 36 43.03 -7.11 21.65
CA TYR A 36 44.10 -6.71 20.74
C TYR A 36 43.84 -5.29 20.25
N ALA A 37 44.60 -4.42 20.89
CA ALA A 37 45.16 -3.15 20.48
C ALA A 37 45.06 -2.75 18.99
N LEU A 38 44.78 -1.46 18.84
CA LEU A 38 45.18 -0.61 17.73
C LEU A 38 46.70 -0.67 17.54
N GLU A 39 47.16 -0.92 16.32
CA GLU A 39 48.46 -0.43 15.86
C GLU A 39 48.26 0.28 14.52
N ASP A 40 48.67 1.54 14.55
CA ASP A 40 48.85 2.43 13.42
C ASP A 40 49.98 1.91 12.51
N GLU A 41 49.74 1.84 11.21
CA GLU A 41 50.81 2.02 10.22
C GLU A 41 50.30 2.96 9.14
N GLU A 42 50.71 4.23 9.26
CA GLU A 42 50.92 5.12 8.13
C GLU A 42 52.06 4.54 7.30
N ASP A 43 51.85 4.37 6.00
CA ASP A 43 52.94 4.48 5.04
C ASP A 43 52.41 5.15 3.76
N ASP A 44 52.95 6.36 3.55
CA ASP A 44 53.02 7.08 2.30
C ASP A 44 53.52 6.19 1.17
N GLU A 45 52.98 6.34 -0.05
CA GLU A 45 53.80 6.49 -1.26
C GLU A 45 52.94 6.96 -2.46
N ASP A 46 53.20 8.22 -2.81
CA ASP A 46 53.49 8.75 -4.14
C ASP A 46 52.49 8.65 -5.32
N VAL A 47 52.02 9.85 -5.63
CA VAL A 47 51.49 10.34 -6.89
C VAL A 47 52.51 10.19 -8.04
N LYS A 48 52.07 9.67 -9.19
CA LYS A 48 52.50 10.20 -10.50
C LYS A 48 51.49 9.98 -11.64
N PRO A 49 51.39 10.91 -12.61
CA PRO A 49 50.16 11.09 -13.39
C PRO A 49 50.34 10.90 -14.92
N LYS A 50 49.19 10.92 -15.61
CA LYS A 50 48.95 11.22 -17.05
C LYS A 50 49.20 10.09 -18.07
N LYS A 51 48.17 9.78 -18.87
CA LYS A 51 48.07 10.31 -20.25
C LYS A 51 46.70 10.10 -20.90
N LYS A 52 46.20 11.22 -21.43
CA LYS A 52 45.05 11.39 -22.33
C LYS A 52 45.28 10.64 -23.65
N LYS A 53 44.19 10.16 -24.28
CA LYS A 53 43.94 10.33 -25.73
C LYS A 53 42.51 9.92 -26.11
N ALA A 54 41.78 10.90 -26.65
CA ALA A 54 40.73 10.76 -27.65
C ALA A 54 41.03 11.85 -28.71
N PRO A 55 40.33 11.97 -29.87
CA PRO A 55 39.36 11.08 -30.51
C PRO A 55 39.67 10.86 -32.03
N ALA A 56 38.94 9.98 -32.72
CA ALA A 56 38.75 10.11 -34.18
C ALA A 56 37.41 9.52 -34.63
N LYS A 57 36.60 10.38 -35.26
CA LYS A 57 35.34 10.09 -35.97
C LYS A 57 35.62 9.44 -37.33
N LYS A 58 34.76 8.52 -37.78
CA LYS A 58 34.06 8.57 -39.08
C LYS A 58 33.20 7.31 -39.31
N ALA A 59 31.90 7.52 -39.54
CA ALA A 59 31.03 6.66 -40.33
C ALA A 59 31.38 6.84 -41.84
N PRO A 60 30.93 5.98 -42.80
CA PRO A 60 29.51 5.88 -43.14
C PRO A 60 28.99 4.51 -43.68
N ALA A 61 27.66 4.47 -43.79
CA ALA A 61 26.83 3.83 -44.82
C ALA A 61 26.64 2.29 -44.89
N ALA A 62 25.45 1.88 -44.45
CA ALA A 62 24.42 1.09 -45.16
C ALA A 62 24.84 0.15 -46.31
N LYS A 63 24.49 -1.15 -46.14
CA LYS A 63 23.76 -1.99 -47.11
C LYS A 63 23.44 -3.37 -46.50
N ALA A 64 22.15 -3.66 -46.35
CA ALA A 64 21.58 -5.00 -46.37
C ALA A 64 20.77 -5.13 -47.69
N PRO A 65 20.22 -6.28 -48.12
CA PRO A 65 20.14 -7.57 -47.43
C PRO A 65 20.50 -8.80 -48.31
N ALA A 66 20.83 -9.93 -47.68
CA ALA A 66 20.82 -11.23 -48.35
C ALA A 66 19.95 -12.23 -47.60
N LYS A 67 18.91 -12.69 -48.30
CA LYS A 67 17.95 -13.74 -47.95
C LYS A 67 18.66 -15.07 -47.62
N ARG A 68 18.30 -15.73 -46.53
CA ARG A 68 18.25 -17.20 -46.45
C ARG A 68 17.10 -17.65 -45.55
N THR A 69 16.19 -18.42 -46.12
CA THR A 69 15.22 -19.30 -45.42
C THR A 69 15.59 -20.75 -45.75
N PRO A 70 14.89 -21.80 -45.26
CA PRO A 70 15.28 -22.54 -44.07
C PRO A 70 15.51 -24.05 -44.35
N ALA A 71 16.24 -24.76 -43.49
CA ALA A 71 16.34 -26.21 -43.55
C ALA A 71 15.75 -26.87 -42.29
N LYS A 72 14.61 -27.56 -42.48
CA LYS A 72 14.05 -28.58 -41.58
C LYS A 72 14.74 -29.93 -41.85
N LYS A 73 15.08 -30.68 -40.80
CA LYS A 73 14.95 -32.15 -40.68
C LYS A 73 15.28 -32.54 -39.23
N LYS A 74 14.29 -32.95 -38.43
CA LYS A 74 13.70 -34.30 -38.25
C LYS A 74 14.50 -35.16 -37.27
N ALA A 75 13.77 -35.64 -36.27
CA ALA A 75 14.14 -36.56 -35.22
C ALA A 75 14.63 -37.93 -35.74
N LYS A 76 15.42 -38.62 -34.92
CA LYS A 76 15.35 -40.07 -34.76
C LYS A 76 15.90 -40.49 -33.38
N ALA A 77 15.21 -41.45 -32.78
CA ALA A 77 15.51 -42.12 -31.52
C ALA A 77 16.20 -43.48 -31.76
N GLY A 78 16.86 -43.98 -30.70
CA GLY A 78 17.30 -45.35 -30.43
C GLY A 78 18.67 -45.74 -31.02
N SER A 79 19.50 -46.59 -30.42
CA SER A 79 19.64 -47.18 -29.07
C SER A 79 20.97 -47.95 -29.06
N ASP A 80 21.61 -47.97 -27.90
CA ASP A 80 22.49 -49.00 -27.29
C ASP A 80 23.92 -49.33 -27.77
N ASP A 81 24.73 -49.46 -26.70
CA ASP A 81 25.96 -50.21 -26.41
C ASP A 81 27.32 -49.80 -27.01
N ASP A 82 28.21 -49.28 -26.15
CA ASP A 82 29.37 -50.06 -25.69
C ASP A 82 30.12 -49.40 -24.50
N GLU A 83 30.79 -50.27 -23.76
CA GLU A 83 31.24 -50.22 -22.37
C GLU A 83 32.59 -49.52 -22.12
N ALA A 84 32.82 -49.20 -20.83
CA ALA A 84 34.09 -49.14 -20.08
C ALA A 84 34.63 -47.75 -19.65
N GLY A 85 34.85 -47.61 -18.32
CA GLY A 85 35.88 -46.71 -17.79
C GLY A 85 35.55 -45.88 -16.53
N SER A 86 35.53 -46.55 -15.37
CA SER A 86 35.95 -46.09 -14.02
C SER A 86 36.18 -44.58 -13.73
N SER A 87 35.46 -44.03 -12.74
CA SER A 87 36.07 -43.57 -11.48
C SER A 87 35.02 -42.94 -10.55
N GLY A 88 34.97 -43.46 -9.31
CA GLY A 88 34.03 -43.02 -8.29
C GLY A 88 34.34 -41.64 -7.72
N LYS A 89 33.29 -40.83 -7.58
CA LYS A 89 33.21 -39.77 -6.57
C LYS A 89 31.85 -39.85 -5.90
N GLY A 90 31.83 -40.36 -4.66
CA GLY A 90 30.65 -40.39 -3.82
C GLY A 90 30.17 -38.97 -3.54
N LYS A 91 29.02 -38.59 -4.10
CA LYS A 91 28.26 -37.42 -3.65
C LYS A 91 27.27 -37.89 -2.59
N ALA A 92 27.47 -37.43 -1.36
CA ALA A 92 26.49 -37.55 -0.29
C ALA A 92 25.14 -37.00 -0.80
N LYS A 93 24.10 -37.85 -0.78
CA LYS A 93 22.73 -37.45 -1.10
C LYS A 93 22.26 -36.45 -0.04
N ALA A 94 22.24 -35.16 -0.39
CA ALA A 94 21.47 -34.18 0.37
C ALA A 94 20.02 -34.67 0.43
N LYS A 95 19.49 -34.86 1.65
CA LYS A 95 18.10 -35.21 1.87
C LYS A 95 17.23 -34.13 1.22
N ALA A 96 16.37 -34.53 0.28
CA ALA A 96 15.42 -33.63 -0.34
C ALA A 96 14.55 -33.00 0.75
N ALA A 97 14.52 -31.66 0.79
CA ALA A 97 13.60 -30.93 1.64
C ALA A 97 12.16 -31.43 1.37
N PRO A 98 11.30 -31.54 2.40
CA PRO A 98 9.92 -31.99 2.21
C PRO A 98 9.23 -31.08 1.20
N LYS A 99 8.67 -31.67 0.15
CA LYS A 99 7.90 -30.93 -0.86
C LYS A 99 6.76 -30.23 -0.13
N ARG A 100 6.78 -28.89 -0.13
CA ARG A 100 5.65 -28.08 0.36
C ARG A 100 4.36 -28.65 -0.26
N PRO A 101 3.32 -28.93 0.55
CA PRO A 101 2.06 -29.43 0.03
C PRO A 101 1.57 -28.47 -1.05
N LYS A 102 1.17 -29.02 -2.21
CA LYS A 102 0.60 -28.21 -3.28
C LYS A 102 -0.64 -27.52 -2.70
N PRO A 103 -0.80 -26.19 -2.86
CA PRO A 103 -1.99 -25.51 -2.39
C PRO A 103 -3.23 -26.20 -2.98
N GLN A 104 -4.16 -26.59 -2.11
CA GLN A 104 -5.41 -27.20 -2.52
C GLN A 104 -6.18 -26.19 -3.37
N LYS A 105 -6.74 -26.66 -4.50
CA LYS A 105 -7.53 -25.82 -5.38
C LYS A 105 -8.86 -25.53 -4.69
N ILE A 106 -9.14 -24.25 -4.45
CA ILE A 106 -10.42 -23.82 -3.90
C ILE A 106 -11.49 -23.99 -4.99
N THR A 107 -12.54 -24.76 -4.71
CA THR A 107 -13.61 -25.09 -5.66
C THR A 107 -14.95 -24.46 -5.30
N GLU A 108 -15.09 -23.93 -4.09
CA GLU A 108 -16.29 -23.23 -3.60
C GLU A 108 -15.90 -21.84 -3.07
N PRO A 109 -16.82 -20.86 -3.07
CA PRO A 109 -16.58 -19.56 -2.46
C PRO A 109 -16.04 -19.70 -1.03
N THR A 110 -14.86 -19.12 -0.78
CA THR A 110 -14.15 -19.26 0.50
C THR A 110 -13.74 -17.89 1.01
N THR A 111 -14.14 -17.57 2.25
CA THR A 111 -13.89 -16.28 2.90
C THR A 111 -12.89 -16.42 4.03
N LEU A 112 -11.95 -15.49 4.12
CA LEU A 112 -11.00 -15.36 5.23
C LEU A 112 -11.56 -14.46 6.34
N ASP A 113 -10.97 -14.52 7.52
CA ASP A 113 -11.35 -13.69 8.68
C ASP A 113 -11.20 -12.18 8.43
N ASP A 114 -10.31 -11.79 7.51
CA ASP A 114 -10.11 -10.41 7.08
C ASP A 114 -11.19 -9.91 6.08
N GLY A 115 -12.21 -10.74 5.81
CA GLY A 115 -13.37 -10.41 4.99
C GLY A 115 -13.16 -10.57 3.48
N TRP A 116 -11.98 -11.01 3.03
CA TRP A 116 -11.75 -11.30 1.62
C TRP A 116 -12.27 -12.69 1.24
N THR A 117 -12.94 -12.75 0.10
CA THR A 117 -13.48 -13.99 -0.45
C THR A 117 -12.84 -14.29 -1.80
N LEU A 118 -12.49 -15.55 -2.03
CA LEU A 118 -12.24 -16.07 -3.38
C LEU A 118 -13.52 -16.74 -3.88
N HIS A 119 -14.12 -16.17 -4.93
CA HIS A 119 -15.08 -16.84 -5.77
C HIS A 119 -14.33 -17.60 -6.88
N PRO A 120 -14.44 -18.94 -6.94
CA PRO A 120 -13.77 -19.73 -7.95
C PRO A 120 -14.17 -19.33 -9.38
N PRO A 121 -13.27 -19.46 -10.36
CA PRO A 121 -11.90 -19.95 -10.21
C PRO A 121 -10.88 -18.86 -9.81
N SER A 122 -11.21 -17.57 -9.84
CA SER A 122 -10.18 -16.52 -9.87
C SER A 122 -10.60 -15.13 -9.37
N LEU A 123 -11.82 -14.95 -8.89
CA LEU A 123 -12.31 -13.64 -8.49
C LEU A 123 -12.11 -13.44 -6.99
N LEU A 124 -11.21 -12.54 -6.60
CA LEU A 124 -11.14 -12.06 -5.23
C LEU A 124 -12.07 -10.87 -5.07
N TYR A 125 -12.80 -10.81 -3.96
CA TYR A 125 -13.61 -9.64 -3.64
C TYR A 125 -13.69 -9.42 -2.14
N LYS A 126 -14.03 -8.19 -1.76
CA LYS A 126 -14.35 -7.83 -0.38
C LYS A 126 -15.56 -6.92 -0.38
N THR A 127 -16.54 -7.28 0.44
CA THR A 127 -17.73 -6.47 0.62
C THR A 127 -17.57 -5.47 1.77
N ASN A 128 -18.10 -4.26 1.61
CA ASN A 128 -18.36 -3.37 2.73
C ASN A 128 -19.82 -3.57 3.19
N PRO A 129 -20.06 -4.00 4.45
CA PRO A 129 -21.41 -4.25 4.97
C PRO A 129 -22.34 -3.03 4.97
N LYS A 130 -21.80 -1.81 4.90
CA LYS A 130 -22.58 -0.57 4.82
C LYS A 130 -22.99 -0.19 3.40
N ALA A 131 -22.53 -0.92 2.37
CA ALA A 131 -23.00 -0.74 1.01
C ALA A 131 -24.42 -1.33 0.88
N GLN A 132 -25.41 -0.47 0.64
CA GLN A 132 -26.84 -0.84 0.60
C GLN A 132 -27.38 -1.10 -0.81
N GLY A 133 -26.52 -1.11 -1.83
CA GLY A 133 -26.92 -1.09 -3.23
C GLY A 133 -27.18 0.33 -3.72
N GLY A 134 -26.95 0.56 -5.01
CA GLY A 134 -27.18 1.86 -5.64
C GLY A 134 -27.54 1.73 -7.11
N THR A 135 -28.36 2.67 -7.60
CA THR A 135 -28.62 2.81 -9.04
C THR A 135 -27.48 3.56 -9.74
N LYS A 136 -26.80 4.48 -9.05
CA LYS A 136 -25.63 5.20 -9.56
C LYS A 136 -24.36 4.51 -9.09
N ILE A 137 -23.55 3.99 -10.01
CA ILE A 137 -22.28 3.34 -9.70
C ILE A 137 -21.12 4.18 -10.22
N ALA A 138 -20.22 4.56 -9.30
CA ALA A 138 -18.95 5.16 -9.63
C ALA A 138 -17.89 4.05 -9.53
N CYS A 139 -17.50 3.53 -10.69
CA CYS A 139 -16.60 2.39 -10.79
C CYS A 139 -15.19 2.84 -11.21
N PHE A 140 -14.16 2.28 -10.58
CA PHE A 140 -12.78 2.69 -10.77
C PHE A 140 -11.88 1.47 -10.97
N ASP A 141 -10.87 1.61 -11.83
CA ASP A 141 -9.66 0.81 -11.70
C ASP A 141 -8.89 1.19 -10.40
N PHE A 142 -7.91 0.36 -10.01
CA PHE A 142 -7.09 0.56 -8.84
C PHE A 142 -5.69 1.14 -9.16
N ASP A 143 -4.87 0.37 -9.88
CA ASP A 143 -3.43 0.62 -10.05
C ASP A 143 -3.20 1.53 -11.25
N GLY A 144 -2.70 2.74 -11.02
CA GLY A 144 -2.58 3.79 -12.04
C GLY A 144 -3.77 4.76 -12.04
N THR A 145 -4.86 4.41 -11.34
CA THR A 145 -6.11 5.17 -11.32
C THR A 145 -6.44 5.80 -9.96
N LEU A 146 -6.66 5.00 -8.93
CA LEU A 146 -6.87 5.51 -7.57
C LEU A 146 -5.55 5.65 -6.83
N VAL A 147 -4.64 4.70 -7.07
CA VAL A 147 -3.35 4.61 -6.41
C VAL A 147 -2.24 4.35 -7.41
N GLY A 148 -1.00 4.63 -7.02
CA GLY A 148 0.19 4.14 -7.69
C GLY A 148 1.25 3.74 -6.66
N THR A 149 2.43 3.32 -7.11
CA THR A 149 3.53 2.98 -6.19
C THR A 149 4.20 4.24 -5.64
N LYS A 150 4.70 4.19 -4.39
CA LYS A 150 5.39 5.33 -3.77
C LYS A 150 6.68 5.68 -4.52
N PHE A 151 7.33 4.67 -5.10
CA PHE A 151 8.67 4.80 -5.69
C PHE A 151 8.68 4.80 -7.22
N GLY A 152 7.51 4.93 -7.86
CA GLY A 152 7.40 4.98 -9.33
C GLY A 152 7.76 3.67 -10.03
N GLY A 153 7.82 2.55 -9.29
CA GLY A 153 7.96 1.22 -9.86
C GLY A 153 6.64 0.76 -10.48
N GLU A 154 6.71 -0.07 -11.52
CA GLU A 154 5.53 -0.66 -12.16
C GLU A 154 4.76 -1.60 -11.21
N PHE A 155 5.48 -2.31 -10.34
CA PHE A 155 4.89 -3.24 -9.37
C PHE A 155 5.21 -2.82 -7.93
N PRO A 156 4.23 -2.91 -7.02
CA PRO A 156 4.44 -2.58 -5.61
C PRO A 156 5.36 -3.61 -4.94
N ARG A 157 6.26 -3.12 -4.08
CA ARG A 157 7.19 -3.93 -3.30
C ARG A 157 6.54 -4.59 -2.09
N SER A 158 5.59 -3.91 -1.47
CA SER A 158 4.90 -4.31 -0.24
C SER A 158 3.45 -3.81 -0.20
N ALA A 159 2.71 -4.15 0.86
CA ALA A 159 1.32 -3.75 1.02
C ALA A 159 1.16 -2.23 1.26
N ASP A 160 2.21 -1.59 1.77
CA ASP A 160 2.31 -0.16 2.07
C ASP A 160 3.02 0.65 0.97
N ASP A 161 3.50 -0.02 -0.10
CA ASP A 161 4.03 0.64 -1.30
C ASP A 161 2.88 1.12 -2.20
N TRP A 162 2.15 2.10 -1.71
CA TRP A 162 1.13 2.80 -2.46
C TRP A 162 1.01 4.26 -2.03
N ARG A 163 0.54 5.10 -2.95
CA ARG A 163 0.13 6.49 -2.72
C ARG A 163 -1.10 6.78 -3.56
N TRP A 164 -1.85 7.81 -3.18
CA TRP A 164 -2.95 8.31 -4.02
C TRP A 164 -2.44 8.74 -5.39
N PHE A 165 -3.24 8.52 -6.44
CA PHE A 165 -2.97 9.03 -7.78
C PHE A 165 -2.79 10.56 -7.79
N SER A 166 -3.63 11.25 -7.02
CA SER A 166 -3.56 12.66 -6.71
C SER A 166 -4.16 12.89 -5.32
N ARG A 167 -3.71 13.91 -4.60
CA ARG A 167 -4.31 14.37 -3.33
C ARG A 167 -5.80 14.69 -3.41
N THR A 168 -6.34 14.91 -4.61
CA THR A 168 -7.77 15.17 -4.83
C THR A 168 -8.64 13.92 -4.71
N VAL A 169 -8.06 12.72 -4.87
CA VAL A 169 -8.79 11.44 -4.94
C VAL A 169 -9.71 11.23 -3.72
N PRO A 170 -9.25 11.33 -2.46
CA PRO A 170 -10.12 11.05 -1.31
C PRO A 170 -11.34 11.97 -1.24
N ASN A 171 -11.16 13.27 -1.52
CA ASN A 171 -12.25 14.23 -1.50
C ASN A 171 -13.25 13.95 -2.63
N LYS A 172 -12.77 13.62 -3.83
CA LYS A 172 -13.65 13.29 -4.95
C LYS A 172 -14.47 12.03 -4.70
N LEU A 173 -13.89 11.00 -4.07
CA LEU A 173 -14.62 9.78 -3.69
C LEU A 173 -15.71 10.09 -2.64
N ARG A 174 -15.42 10.94 -1.65
CA ARG A 174 -16.42 11.39 -0.66
C ARG A 174 -17.55 12.20 -1.30
N GLU A 175 -17.23 13.11 -2.21
CA GLU A 175 -18.23 13.89 -2.96
C GLU A 175 -19.16 12.97 -3.76
N LEU A 176 -18.61 12.01 -4.51
CA LEU A 176 -19.41 11.04 -5.25
C LEU A 176 -20.34 10.24 -4.32
N HIS A 177 -19.84 9.81 -3.17
CA HIS A 177 -20.68 9.12 -2.19
C HIS A 177 -21.82 10.02 -1.68
N GLN A 178 -21.55 11.29 -1.39
CA GLN A 178 -22.58 12.27 -1.00
C GLN A 178 -23.60 12.54 -2.12
N GLU A 179 -23.18 12.48 -3.38
CA GLU A 179 -24.05 12.54 -4.56
C GLU A 179 -24.87 11.26 -4.81
N GLY A 180 -24.76 10.27 -3.91
CA GLY A 180 -25.52 9.02 -3.96
C GLY A 180 -24.92 7.95 -4.86
N TYR A 181 -23.64 8.06 -5.23
CA TYR A 181 -22.96 6.97 -5.91
C TYR A 181 -22.55 5.86 -4.92
N GLN A 182 -22.77 4.62 -5.32
CA GLN A 182 -22.07 3.48 -4.74
C GLN A 182 -20.70 3.33 -5.39
N LEU A 183 -19.67 3.17 -4.57
CA LEU A 183 -18.28 3.09 -5.03
C LEU A 183 -17.84 1.64 -5.21
N LEU A 184 -17.23 1.38 -6.36
CA LEU A 184 -16.82 0.06 -6.81
C LEU A 184 -15.41 0.11 -7.38
N VAL A 185 -14.51 -0.71 -6.86
CA VAL A 185 -13.16 -0.89 -7.42
C VAL A 185 -13.09 -2.22 -8.15
N ILE A 186 -12.62 -2.22 -9.39
CA ILE A 186 -12.47 -3.39 -10.27
C ILE A 186 -11.05 -3.40 -10.85
N SER A 187 -10.25 -4.41 -10.51
CA SER A 187 -8.83 -4.45 -10.86
C SER A 187 -8.36 -5.80 -11.45
N ASN A 188 -7.41 -5.76 -12.38
CA ASN A 188 -6.79 -6.93 -12.98
C ASN A 188 -5.50 -7.31 -12.20
N GLN A 189 -5.53 -8.38 -11.41
CA GLN A 189 -4.44 -8.79 -10.49
C GLN A 189 -3.82 -10.16 -10.86
N GLY A 190 -3.36 -10.29 -12.11
CA GLY A 190 -2.89 -11.56 -12.69
C GLY A 190 -1.67 -12.19 -12.00
N GLY A 191 -0.93 -11.42 -11.19
CA GLY A 191 0.17 -11.94 -10.37
C GLY A 191 -0.28 -12.86 -9.24
N VAL A 192 -1.55 -12.75 -8.80
CA VAL A 192 -2.11 -13.51 -7.67
C VAL A 192 -2.47 -14.95 -8.06
N LYS A 193 -2.83 -15.21 -9.32
CA LYS A 193 -3.04 -16.57 -9.88
C LYS A 193 -4.01 -17.44 -9.07
N SER A 194 -5.21 -16.94 -8.79
CA SER A 194 -6.26 -17.64 -8.03
C SER A 194 -5.93 -17.99 -6.58
N ALA A 195 -4.84 -17.45 -6.02
CA ALA A 195 -4.48 -17.69 -4.63
C ALA A 195 -5.29 -16.79 -3.69
N LEU A 196 -6.02 -17.37 -2.73
CA LEU A 196 -6.68 -16.61 -1.66
C LEU A 196 -5.67 -16.15 -0.58
N ALA A 197 -4.68 -16.99 -0.24
CA ALA A 197 -3.65 -16.72 0.75
C ALA A 197 -2.24 -16.77 0.14
N GLY A 198 -1.25 -16.26 0.89
CA GLY A 198 0.15 -16.20 0.49
C GLY A 198 0.58 -14.79 0.09
N ALA A 199 1.90 -14.56 0.14
CA ALA A 199 2.51 -13.23 0.13
C ALA A 199 2.03 -12.30 -1.00
N MET A 200 1.79 -12.81 -2.22
CA MET A 200 1.30 -11.97 -3.32
C MET A 200 -0.17 -11.58 -3.15
N SER A 201 -1.04 -12.52 -2.74
CA SER A 201 -2.45 -12.23 -2.45
C SER A 201 -2.55 -11.26 -1.28
N GLU A 202 -1.87 -11.55 -0.18
CA GLU A 202 -1.84 -10.69 1.02
C GLU A 202 -1.33 -9.28 0.71
N LYS A 203 -0.29 -9.14 -0.12
CA LYS A 203 0.22 -7.83 -0.56
C LYS A 203 -0.84 -7.04 -1.32
N VAL A 204 -1.49 -7.66 -2.30
CA VAL A 204 -2.48 -6.99 -3.16
C VAL A 204 -3.75 -6.63 -2.37
N ARG A 205 -4.29 -7.57 -1.59
CA ARG A 205 -5.44 -7.36 -0.71
C ARG A 205 -5.15 -6.29 0.34
N GLY A 206 -3.97 -6.34 0.96
CA GLY A 206 -3.50 -5.36 1.93
C GLY A 206 -3.40 -3.94 1.37
N ARG A 207 -3.00 -3.75 0.10
CA ARG A 207 -3.00 -2.42 -0.55
C ARG A 207 -4.41 -1.84 -0.64
N ALA A 208 -5.38 -2.64 -1.08
CA ALA A 208 -6.77 -2.20 -1.17
C ALA A 208 -7.36 -1.91 0.23
N ASP A 209 -7.10 -2.77 1.21
CA ASP A 209 -7.55 -2.56 2.59
C ASP A 209 -6.97 -1.27 3.20
N GLN A 210 -5.67 -1.01 3.01
CA GLN A 210 -5.04 0.22 3.48
C GLN A 210 -5.57 1.46 2.77
N MET A 211 -5.85 1.38 1.47
CA MET A 211 -6.47 2.48 0.71
C MET A 211 -7.85 2.81 1.27
N VAL A 212 -8.72 1.81 1.46
CA VAL A 212 -10.06 2.00 2.02
C VAL A 212 -10.00 2.51 3.46
N ALA A 213 -9.10 1.96 4.30
CA ALA A 213 -8.90 2.43 5.66
C ALA A 213 -8.38 3.88 5.71
N THR A 214 -7.53 4.28 4.77
CA THR A 214 -7.00 5.65 4.69
C THR A 214 -8.07 6.63 4.22
N LEU A 215 -8.89 6.26 3.22
CA LEU A 215 -10.05 7.05 2.80
C LEU A 215 -11.00 7.34 3.98
N ASN A 216 -11.20 6.34 4.84
CA ASN A 216 -12.13 6.37 5.95
C ASN A 216 -11.52 6.76 7.30
N ARG A 217 -10.26 7.20 7.33
CA ARG A 217 -9.63 7.69 8.57
C ARG A 217 -10.27 8.98 9.07
N GLU A 218 -10.74 9.81 8.13
CA GLU A 218 -11.32 11.12 8.39
C GLU A 218 -12.60 11.32 7.57
N GLY A 219 -13.57 12.00 8.18
CA GLY A 219 -14.86 12.28 7.57
C GLY A 219 -15.87 11.13 7.68
N PRO A 220 -17.03 11.27 7.01
CA PRO A 220 -18.03 10.21 6.94
C PRO A 220 -17.46 8.97 6.25
N GLU A 221 -17.81 7.79 6.75
CA GLU A 221 -17.40 6.54 6.12
C GLU A 221 -17.99 6.44 4.72
N VAL A 222 -17.11 6.08 3.78
CA VAL A 222 -17.39 5.83 2.38
C VAL A 222 -17.37 4.31 2.16
N PRO A 223 -18.52 3.67 1.92
CA PRO A 223 -18.58 2.24 1.63
C PRO A 223 -18.01 1.94 0.24
N VAL A 224 -16.87 1.26 0.18
CA VAL A 224 -16.21 0.84 -1.06
C VAL A 224 -16.29 -0.68 -1.19
N GLN A 225 -16.84 -1.16 -2.31
CA GLN A 225 -16.81 -2.56 -2.70
C GLN A 225 -15.57 -2.82 -3.59
N VAL A 226 -14.87 -3.95 -3.42
CA VAL A 226 -13.65 -4.24 -4.20
C VAL A 226 -13.73 -5.61 -4.85
N LEU A 227 -13.39 -5.68 -6.15
CA LEU A 227 -13.25 -6.92 -6.94
C LEU A 227 -11.91 -6.94 -7.69
N MET A 228 -11.29 -8.11 -7.75
CA MET A 228 -9.99 -8.32 -8.36
C MET A 228 -9.96 -9.63 -9.16
N ALA A 229 -9.78 -9.54 -10.48
CA ALA A 229 -9.62 -10.70 -11.35
C ALA A 229 -8.18 -11.19 -11.32
N THR A 230 -7.95 -12.41 -10.84
CA THR A 230 -6.59 -12.94 -10.62
C THR A 230 -6.06 -13.84 -11.74
N ASN A 231 -6.83 -14.06 -12.80
CA ASN A 231 -6.47 -14.89 -13.95
C ASN A 231 -6.90 -14.24 -15.28
N LYS A 232 -6.60 -14.87 -16.42
CA LYS A 232 -7.08 -14.49 -17.76
C LYS A 232 -8.35 -15.28 -18.10
N ASP A 233 -9.49 -14.82 -17.61
CA ASP A 233 -10.82 -15.41 -17.80
C ASP A 233 -11.90 -14.32 -17.87
N GLU A 234 -13.17 -14.70 -17.79
CA GLU A 234 -14.34 -13.81 -17.92
C GLU A 234 -14.38 -12.66 -16.89
N TYR A 235 -13.67 -12.79 -15.77
CA TYR A 235 -13.58 -11.71 -14.79
C TYR A 235 -12.57 -10.64 -15.21
N ARG A 236 -11.58 -10.97 -16.05
CA ARG A 236 -10.49 -10.07 -16.40
C ARG A 236 -10.94 -9.02 -17.41
N LYS A 237 -10.80 -7.73 -17.06
CA LYS A 237 -11.01 -6.63 -18.01
C LYS A 237 -10.17 -6.87 -19.28
N PRO A 238 -10.72 -6.68 -20.49
CA PRO A 238 -11.96 -5.94 -20.78
C PRO A 238 -13.28 -6.72 -20.66
N GLU A 239 -13.25 -7.99 -20.24
CA GLU A 239 -14.47 -8.78 -20.04
C GLU A 239 -15.34 -8.22 -18.89
N ARG A 240 -16.65 -8.46 -18.98
CA ARG A 240 -17.64 -7.87 -18.07
C ARG A 240 -17.83 -8.62 -16.75
N GLY A 241 -17.21 -9.79 -16.56
CA GLY A 241 -17.57 -10.71 -15.47
C GLY A 241 -17.51 -10.10 -14.07
N MET A 242 -16.55 -9.22 -13.78
CA MET A 242 -16.53 -8.50 -12.49
C MET A 242 -17.73 -7.56 -12.30
N TRP A 243 -18.18 -6.87 -13.35
CA TRP A 243 -19.38 -6.03 -13.30
C TRP A 243 -20.64 -6.87 -13.10
N ASP A 244 -20.80 -7.92 -13.91
CA ASP A 244 -22.00 -8.75 -13.86
C ASP A 244 -22.10 -9.47 -12.50
N PHE A 245 -20.97 -9.92 -11.93
CA PHE A 245 -20.89 -10.45 -10.57
C PHE A 245 -21.30 -9.41 -9.51
N PHE A 246 -20.78 -8.19 -9.61
CA PHE A 246 -21.14 -7.11 -8.69
C PHE A 246 -22.66 -6.85 -8.69
N VAL A 247 -23.28 -6.75 -9.86
CA VAL A 247 -24.72 -6.51 -9.98
C VAL A 247 -25.53 -7.64 -9.36
N GLN A 248 -25.13 -8.89 -9.62
CA GLN A 248 -25.85 -10.08 -9.14
C GLN A 248 -25.70 -10.32 -7.64
N HIS A 249 -24.53 -10.02 -7.07
CA HIS A 249 -24.16 -10.51 -5.73
C HIS A 249 -23.80 -9.41 -4.73
N MET A 250 -23.47 -8.21 -5.17
CA MET A 250 -22.90 -7.16 -4.31
C MET A 250 -23.65 -5.81 -4.36
N ASN A 251 -24.72 -5.71 -5.16
CA ASN A 251 -25.53 -4.48 -5.27
C ASN A 251 -26.91 -4.57 -4.60
N ALA A 252 -27.08 -5.48 -3.63
CA ALA A 252 -28.31 -5.65 -2.85
C ALA A 252 -29.60 -5.82 -3.68
N GLY A 253 -29.50 -6.41 -4.87
CA GLY A 253 -30.63 -6.57 -5.79
C GLY A 253 -31.09 -5.29 -6.49
N VAL A 254 -30.39 -4.17 -6.31
CA VAL A 254 -30.66 -2.91 -7.01
C VAL A 254 -30.05 -2.98 -8.41
N ALA A 255 -30.84 -2.68 -9.44
CA ALA A 255 -30.35 -2.59 -10.81
C ALA A 255 -29.63 -1.24 -11.04
N PRO A 256 -28.38 -1.22 -11.55
CA PRO A 256 -27.72 0.03 -11.92
C PRO A 256 -28.40 0.74 -13.10
N ASP A 257 -28.47 2.06 -13.02
CA ASP A 257 -28.68 2.93 -14.17
C ASP A 257 -27.33 3.15 -14.88
N ILE A 258 -27.17 2.48 -16.01
CA ILE A 258 -25.95 2.52 -16.81
C ILE A 258 -25.64 3.94 -17.32
N GLY A 259 -26.66 4.74 -17.66
CA GLY A 259 -26.47 6.09 -18.17
C GLY A 259 -25.98 7.08 -17.11
N GLN A 260 -26.36 6.84 -15.85
CA GLN A 260 -25.90 7.61 -14.69
C GLN A 260 -24.61 7.06 -14.06
N SER A 261 -24.20 5.85 -14.42
CA SER A 261 -22.98 5.21 -13.91
C SER A 261 -21.78 5.49 -14.83
N PHE A 262 -20.57 5.28 -14.31
CA PHE A 262 -19.34 5.46 -15.08
C PHE A 262 -18.22 4.52 -14.61
N PHE A 263 -17.22 4.34 -15.49
CA PHE A 263 -15.95 3.70 -15.20
C PHE A 263 -14.79 4.68 -15.40
N CYS A 264 -13.89 4.77 -14.43
CA CYS A 264 -12.66 5.55 -14.53
C CYS A 264 -11.44 4.62 -14.48
N GLY A 265 -10.53 4.74 -15.44
CA GLY A 265 -9.36 3.86 -15.55
C GLY A 265 -8.25 4.43 -16.44
N ASP A 266 -6.99 4.05 -16.18
CA ASP A 266 -5.82 4.57 -16.88
C ASP A 266 -5.47 3.80 -18.16
N MET A 267 -5.88 2.54 -18.28
CA MET A 267 -5.61 1.72 -19.48
C MET A 267 -6.62 2.05 -20.58
N ALA A 268 -6.44 3.22 -21.19
CA ALA A 268 -7.37 3.87 -22.08
C ALA A 268 -6.99 3.76 -23.57
N GLY A 269 -5.88 3.11 -23.92
CA GLY A 269 -5.37 3.03 -25.29
C GLY A 269 -4.73 4.34 -25.76
N ARG A 270 -4.13 5.09 -24.84
CA ARG A 270 -3.40 6.33 -25.09
C ARG A 270 -2.01 6.05 -25.64
N GLU A 271 -1.41 7.06 -26.27
CA GLU A 271 -0.01 7.00 -26.65
C GLU A 271 0.86 6.85 -25.39
N GLY A 272 1.49 5.68 -25.23
CA GLY A 272 2.27 5.34 -24.03
C GLY A 272 1.73 4.15 -23.25
N ASP A 273 0.45 3.79 -23.43
CA ASP A 273 -0.12 2.57 -22.86
C ASP A 273 0.50 1.37 -23.59
N LYS A 274 1.13 0.46 -22.83
CA LYS A 274 1.91 -0.68 -23.37
C LYS A 274 1.40 -2.01 -22.83
N GLY A 275 1.61 -3.07 -23.60
CA GLY A 275 1.36 -4.46 -23.18
C GLY A 275 -0.04 -4.99 -23.52
N ASP A 276 -0.28 -6.24 -23.11
CA ASP A 276 -1.59 -6.90 -23.26
C ASP A 276 -2.63 -6.15 -22.42
N GLY A 277 -3.61 -5.50 -23.08
CA GLY A 277 -4.66 -4.75 -22.39
C GLY A 277 -4.44 -3.24 -22.34
N GLN A 278 -3.68 -2.67 -23.28
CA GLN A 278 -3.46 -1.22 -23.44
C GLN A 278 -4.73 -0.35 -23.34
N ALA A 279 -5.90 -0.88 -23.71
CA ALA A 279 -7.20 -0.20 -23.63
C ALA A 279 -8.21 -0.96 -22.74
N SER A 280 -7.76 -1.84 -21.83
CA SER A 280 -8.64 -2.76 -21.11
C SER A 280 -9.71 -2.06 -20.29
N ASP A 281 -9.42 -0.87 -19.76
CA ASP A 281 -10.37 -0.09 -18.96
C ASP A 281 -11.42 0.58 -19.83
N ARG A 282 -10.99 1.18 -20.94
CA ARG A 282 -11.91 1.78 -21.92
C ARG A 282 -12.80 0.73 -22.56
N GLU A 283 -12.24 -0.41 -22.93
CA GLU A 283 -12.97 -1.53 -23.51
C GLU A 283 -13.91 -2.18 -22.51
N PHE A 284 -13.51 -2.34 -21.24
CA PHE A 284 -14.41 -2.77 -20.17
C PHE A 284 -15.63 -1.85 -20.05
N ALA A 285 -15.40 -0.54 -19.98
CA ALA A 285 -16.47 0.44 -19.90
C ALA A 285 -17.43 0.33 -21.10
N ASN A 286 -16.88 0.23 -22.32
CA ASN A 286 -17.66 0.04 -23.54
C ASN A 286 -18.47 -1.26 -23.53
N ASN A 287 -17.86 -2.37 -23.09
CA ASN A 287 -18.51 -3.67 -23.04
C ASN A 287 -19.69 -3.67 -22.07
N VAL A 288 -19.56 -3.00 -20.91
CA VAL A 288 -20.66 -2.81 -19.96
C VAL A 288 -21.69 -1.80 -20.46
N GLY A 289 -21.25 -0.78 -21.20
CA GLY A 289 -22.05 0.38 -21.63
C GLY A 289 -21.89 1.62 -20.73
N LEU A 290 -20.88 1.66 -19.87
CA LEU A 290 -20.62 2.75 -18.95
C LEU A 290 -19.94 3.93 -19.65
N ARG A 291 -20.23 5.15 -19.18
CA ARG A 291 -19.41 6.31 -19.54
C ARG A 291 -17.97 6.09 -19.04
N PHE A 292 -16.98 6.44 -19.86
CA PHE A 292 -15.57 6.27 -19.52
C PHE A 292 -14.89 7.62 -19.30
N SER A 293 -13.97 7.70 -18.34
CA SER A 293 -13.03 8.82 -18.17
C SER A 293 -11.66 8.31 -17.73
N THR A 294 -10.58 9.03 -18.04
CA THR A 294 -9.27 8.73 -17.45
C THR A 294 -9.14 9.33 -16.04
N PRO A 295 -8.16 8.89 -15.24
CA PRO A 295 -7.93 9.45 -13.90
C PRO A 295 -7.58 10.94 -13.97
N GLU A 296 -6.87 11.38 -15.02
CA GLU A 296 -6.52 12.79 -15.20
C GLU A 296 -7.75 13.67 -15.48
N GLU A 297 -8.69 13.16 -16.28
CA GLU A 297 -9.97 13.83 -16.54
C GLU A 297 -10.83 13.90 -15.27
N HIS A 298 -10.75 12.87 -14.43
CA HIS A 298 -11.62 12.73 -13.26
C HIS A 298 -11.07 13.39 -11.98
N PHE A 299 -9.77 13.28 -11.73
CA PHE A 299 -9.10 13.71 -10.50
C PHE A 299 -8.11 14.86 -10.73
N GLY A 300 -7.80 15.19 -11.99
CA GLY A 300 -6.77 16.17 -12.35
C GLY A 300 -5.39 15.55 -12.51
N LYS A 301 -4.34 16.39 -12.56
CA LYS A 301 -2.98 15.95 -12.88
C LYS A 301 -2.48 14.85 -11.92
N SER A 302 -1.90 13.79 -12.48
CA SER A 302 -1.22 12.74 -11.70
C SER A 302 -0.07 13.30 -10.87
N GLU A 303 0.00 12.87 -9.62
CA GLU A 303 1.06 13.15 -8.65
C GLU A 303 1.96 11.91 -8.42
N LEU A 304 1.72 10.83 -9.17
CA LEU A 304 2.47 9.57 -9.06
C LEU A 304 3.94 9.64 -9.48
N ASN A 305 4.37 10.73 -10.12
CA ASN A 305 5.78 10.95 -10.46
C ASN A 305 6.36 12.17 -9.74
N ASP A 306 5.59 12.81 -8.87
CA ASP A 306 6.02 13.97 -8.11
C ASP A 306 6.55 13.51 -6.74
N PRO A 307 7.85 13.68 -6.44
CA PRO A 307 8.42 13.33 -5.14
C PRO A 307 8.00 14.29 -4.01
N LEU A 308 7.44 15.46 -4.33
CA LEU A 308 7.03 16.49 -3.37
C LEU A 308 5.51 16.50 -3.11
N ALA A 309 4.70 15.92 -3.99
CA ALA A 309 3.23 16.00 -3.92
C ALA A 309 2.60 15.30 -2.70
N HIS A 310 3.33 14.45 -1.98
CA HIS A 310 2.81 13.71 -0.82
C HIS A 310 3.45 14.09 0.52
N SER A 311 4.09 15.25 0.61
CA SER A 311 4.70 15.72 1.87
C SER A 311 3.71 16.04 3.00
N THR A 312 2.39 15.81 2.83
CA THR A 312 1.38 16.19 3.84
C THR A 312 0.37 15.12 4.24
N ASP A 313 0.06 14.11 3.40
CA ASP A 313 -1.17 13.31 3.63
C ASP A 313 -0.91 11.80 3.80
N SER A 314 0.35 11.38 3.81
CA SER A 314 0.74 10.02 4.16
C SER A 314 2.07 10.04 4.90
N ALA A 315 2.05 10.63 6.09
CA ALA A 315 3.13 10.49 7.06
C ALA A 315 3.24 9.00 7.44
N GLY A 316 3.96 8.23 6.63
CA GLY A 316 4.54 6.97 7.08
C GLY A 316 5.31 7.26 8.37
N LYS A 317 5.43 6.28 9.26
CA LYS A 317 6.03 6.47 10.59
C LYS A 317 7.38 7.20 10.51
N ASN A 318 8.13 7.00 9.44
CA ASN A 318 9.46 7.58 9.21
C ASN A 318 9.56 8.50 7.97
N ASP A 319 8.45 9.02 7.45
CA ASP A 319 8.43 9.71 6.15
C ASP A 319 9.31 10.98 6.11
N GLU A 320 9.39 11.73 7.21
CA GLU A 320 10.29 12.89 7.35
C GLU A 320 11.76 12.47 7.15
N LEU A 321 12.17 11.41 7.85
CA LEU A 321 13.54 10.88 7.79
C LEU A 321 13.82 10.24 6.42
N ALA A 322 12.84 9.58 5.80
CA ALA A 322 13.01 9.04 4.45
C ALA A 322 13.16 10.18 3.42
N THR A 323 12.36 11.24 3.55
CA THR A 323 12.40 12.44 2.70
C THR A 323 13.74 13.14 2.76
N VAL A 324 14.34 13.22 3.94
CA VAL A 324 15.70 13.72 4.13
C VAL A 324 16.71 12.98 3.25
N PHE A 325 16.68 11.65 3.25
CA PHE A 325 17.58 10.86 2.41
C PHE A 325 17.27 10.98 0.91
N ARG A 326 16.00 11.19 0.54
CA ARG A 326 15.63 11.51 -0.85
C ARG A 326 16.21 12.86 -1.28
N LYS A 327 16.12 13.91 -0.45
CA LYS A 327 16.72 15.22 -0.71
C LYS A 327 18.25 15.15 -0.82
N LEU A 328 18.89 14.36 0.04
CA LEU A 328 20.33 14.10 -0.08
C LEU A 328 20.69 13.45 -1.42
N ALA A 329 19.85 12.53 -1.93
CA ALA A 329 20.04 11.91 -3.24
C ALA A 329 19.94 12.92 -4.41
N GLU A 330 19.12 13.97 -4.27
CA GLU A 330 19.00 15.05 -5.26
C GLU A 330 20.21 15.99 -5.21
N ILE A 331 20.66 16.37 -4.02
CA ILE A 331 21.86 17.21 -3.85
C ILE A 331 23.09 16.54 -4.48
N VAL A 332 23.19 15.23 -4.35
CA VAL A 332 24.30 14.45 -4.92
C VAL A 332 24.00 13.89 -6.30
N ALA A 333 23.05 14.45 -7.07
CA ALA A 333 22.62 13.92 -8.37
C ALA A 333 23.76 13.64 -9.38
N GLY A 334 24.90 14.34 -9.25
CA GLY A 334 26.11 14.10 -10.06
C GLY A 334 26.92 12.86 -9.67
N GLU A 335 26.61 12.21 -8.54
CA GLU A 335 27.35 11.08 -7.98
C GLU A 335 26.48 9.82 -7.93
N HIS A 336 26.38 9.10 -9.05
CA HIS A 336 25.50 7.93 -9.21
C HIS A 336 25.55 6.91 -8.06
N PHE A 337 26.73 6.67 -7.48
CA PHE A 337 26.89 5.76 -6.34
C PHE A 337 26.25 6.30 -5.06
N LYS A 338 26.39 7.59 -4.76
CA LYS A 338 25.75 8.23 -3.59
C LYS A 338 24.25 8.33 -3.76
N VAL A 339 23.78 8.68 -4.97
CA VAL A 339 22.35 8.69 -5.30
C VAL A 339 21.73 7.32 -5.03
N ALA A 340 22.34 6.26 -5.54
CA ALA A 340 21.85 4.90 -5.32
C ALA A 340 21.90 4.47 -3.84
N ALA A 341 22.94 4.88 -3.11
CA ALA A 341 23.06 4.60 -1.68
C ALA A 341 21.96 5.31 -0.87
N TYR A 342 21.73 6.60 -1.08
CA TYR A 342 20.72 7.35 -0.35
C TYR A 342 19.29 6.91 -0.69
N LYS A 343 19.03 6.55 -1.95
CA LYS A 343 17.75 5.92 -2.33
C LYS A 343 17.53 4.59 -1.60
N LYS A 344 18.55 3.73 -1.51
CA LYS A 344 18.46 2.47 -0.74
C LYS A 344 18.21 2.70 0.74
N VAL A 345 18.79 3.76 1.32
CA VAL A 345 18.57 4.10 2.73
C VAL A 345 17.16 4.63 2.96
N ALA A 346 16.67 5.52 2.08
CA ALA A 346 15.28 5.98 2.13
C ALA A 346 14.29 4.79 2.03
N ASP A 347 14.52 3.87 1.08
CA ASP A 347 13.72 2.66 0.91
C ASP A 347 13.74 1.79 2.19
N ALA A 348 14.89 1.66 2.85
CA ALA A 348 15.03 0.91 4.09
C ALA A 348 14.31 1.58 5.28
N ILE A 349 14.31 2.91 5.35
CA ILE A 349 13.61 3.71 6.37
C ILE A 349 12.09 3.61 6.20
N ASP A 350 11.60 3.66 4.96
CA ASP A 350 10.18 3.53 4.65
C ASP A 350 9.63 2.15 4.99
N ALA A 351 10.39 1.10 4.64
CA ALA A 351 10.01 -0.28 4.90
C ALA A 351 10.11 -0.68 6.39
N PHE A 352 10.64 0.20 7.24
CA PHE A 352 10.84 -0.12 8.65
C PHE A 352 9.48 -0.13 9.39
N PRO A 353 9.12 -1.21 10.11
CA PRO A 353 7.76 -1.43 10.61
C PRO A 353 7.31 -0.47 11.72
N HIS A 354 8.25 0.17 12.42
CA HIS A 354 8.00 1.04 13.57
C HIS A 354 8.59 2.45 13.36
N LYS A 355 8.28 3.40 14.27
CA LYS A 355 8.99 4.69 14.28
C LYS A 355 10.46 4.43 14.63
N ILE A 356 11.36 4.93 13.81
CA ILE A 356 12.79 4.91 14.06
C ILE A 356 13.08 6.01 15.07
N THR A 357 13.53 5.60 16.25
CA THR A 357 13.97 6.49 17.34
C THR A 357 15.48 6.42 17.54
N SER A 358 16.15 5.44 16.95
CA SER A 358 17.61 5.30 16.99
C SER A 358 18.15 4.67 15.71
N ALA A 359 19.26 5.20 15.20
CA ALA A 359 19.96 4.62 14.05
C ALA A 359 20.37 3.14 14.27
N ALA A 360 20.56 2.72 15.53
CA ALA A 360 20.91 1.33 15.86
C ALA A 360 19.88 0.31 15.33
N GLN A 361 18.61 0.72 15.21
CA GLN A 361 17.52 -0.11 14.68
C GLN A 361 17.74 -0.50 13.20
N LEU A 362 18.58 0.25 12.47
CA LEU A 362 18.88 0.01 11.06
C LEU A 362 20.25 -0.60 10.82
N LYS A 363 21.05 -0.89 11.85
CA LYS A 363 22.47 -1.31 11.74
C LYS A 363 22.70 -2.54 10.85
N ASN A 364 21.74 -3.45 10.80
CA ASN A 364 21.82 -4.70 10.01
C ASN A 364 20.89 -4.68 8.79
N THR A 365 20.38 -3.50 8.40
CA THR A 365 19.44 -3.39 7.28
C THR A 365 20.21 -3.34 5.96
N PRO A 366 19.89 -4.23 4.99
CA PRO A 366 20.56 -4.22 3.70
C PRO A 366 20.50 -2.85 3.02
N GLY A 367 21.66 -2.31 2.65
CA GLY A 367 21.76 -0.99 1.99
C GLY A 367 21.97 0.19 2.94
N VAL A 368 21.92 -0.01 4.26
CA VAL A 368 22.22 1.03 5.26
C VAL A 368 23.65 0.85 5.78
N GLY A 369 24.56 1.73 5.35
CA GLY A 369 25.96 1.72 5.77
C GLY A 369 26.27 2.65 6.96
N LYS A 370 27.47 2.53 7.53
CA LYS A 370 27.95 3.35 8.67
C LYS A 370 27.78 4.86 8.46
N SER A 371 28.06 5.35 7.24
CA SER A 371 27.92 6.76 6.89
C SER A 371 26.47 7.24 6.84
N SER A 372 25.53 6.37 6.49
CA SER A 372 24.10 6.65 6.50
C SER A 372 23.54 6.60 7.92
N LEU A 373 24.00 5.66 8.74
CA LEU A 373 23.64 5.58 10.17
C LEU A 373 24.04 6.87 10.91
N ALA A 374 25.22 7.43 10.62
CA ALA A 374 25.64 8.70 11.20
C ALA A 374 24.68 9.85 10.86
N LYS A 375 24.23 9.94 9.60
CA LYS A 375 23.24 10.95 9.15
C LYS A 375 21.86 10.74 9.74
N ILE A 376 21.45 9.49 9.96
CA ILE A 376 20.21 9.17 10.67
C ILE A 376 20.31 9.65 12.13
N THR A 377 21.43 9.36 12.81
CA THR A 377 21.67 9.84 14.18
C THR A 377 21.66 11.36 14.25
N GLU A 378 22.34 12.04 13.32
CA GLU A 378 22.38 13.50 13.22
C GLU A 378 20.96 14.08 13.10
N TRP A 379 20.16 13.57 12.15
CA TRP A 379 18.78 13.99 11.96
C TRP A 379 17.91 13.74 13.19
N LEU A 380 18.01 12.58 13.81
CA LEU A 380 17.23 12.22 15.00
C LEU A 380 17.61 13.04 16.24
N THR A 381 18.85 13.55 16.30
CA THR A 381 19.37 14.32 17.44
C THR A 381 19.13 15.81 17.28
N THR A 382 19.26 16.32 16.07
CA THR A 382 19.30 17.77 15.79
C THR A 382 18.06 18.27 15.04
N GLY A 383 17.26 17.36 14.47
CA GLY A 383 16.15 17.70 13.57
C GLY A 383 16.58 18.31 12.25
N THR A 384 17.89 18.37 11.97
CA THR A 384 18.49 18.98 10.78
C THR A 384 19.65 18.11 10.26
N LEU A 385 20.25 18.50 9.14
CA LEU A 385 21.43 17.85 8.58
C LEU A 385 22.30 18.91 7.96
N ALA A 386 23.57 18.97 8.35
CA ALA A 386 24.50 20.02 7.91
C ALA A 386 24.58 20.11 6.38
N MET A 387 24.54 18.96 5.70
CA MET A 387 24.56 18.88 4.24
C MET A 387 23.29 19.44 3.56
N LEU A 388 22.14 19.43 4.25
CA LEU A 388 20.90 20.04 3.78
C LEU A 388 20.88 21.55 4.05
N GLU A 389 21.44 21.98 5.19
CA GLU A 389 21.59 23.39 5.54
C GLU A 389 22.56 24.12 4.61
N GLU A 390 23.72 23.51 4.33
CA GLU A 390 24.71 24.04 3.37
C GLU A 390 24.14 24.17 1.95
N ALA A 391 23.20 23.29 1.58
CA ALA A 391 22.51 23.34 0.30
C ALA A 391 21.30 24.31 0.28
N GLY A 392 20.98 24.97 1.40
CA GLY A 392 19.83 25.87 1.53
C GLY A 392 18.47 25.16 1.45
N VAL A 393 18.42 23.85 1.71
CA VAL A 393 17.21 23.04 1.59
C VAL A 393 16.55 22.87 2.96
N GLY A 394 15.54 23.69 3.24
CA GLY A 394 14.73 23.57 4.45
C GLY A 394 13.94 22.26 4.50
N VAL A 395 14.00 21.56 5.63
CA VAL A 395 13.14 20.41 5.95
C VAL A 395 12.66 20.66 7.39
N ASN A 396 11.34 20.82 7.59
CA ASN A 396 10.82 21.16 8.92
C ASN A 396 10.96 19.99 9.89
N ALA A 397 11.43 20.29 11.10
CA ALA A 397 11.62 19.36 12.21
C ALA A 397 10.29 18.99 12.92
N PRO A 398 10.21 17.85 13.62
CA PRO A 398 9.04 17.47 14.41
C PRO A 398 8.85 18.37 15.65
N PRO A 399 7.62 18.57 16.15
CA PRO A 399 7.38 19.21 17.44
C PRO A 399 7.80 18.28 18.59
N GLU A 400 8.68 18.74 19.48
CA GLU A 400 9.12 17.98 20.66
C GLU A 400 8.07 17.97 21.79
N ASP A 401 7.80 16.78 22.32
CA ASP A 401 7.21 16.54 23.63
C ASP A 401 8.18 16.96 24.74
N LYS A 402 7.98 18.14 25.34
CA LYS A 402 8.67 18.51 26.59
C LYS A 402 7.97 17.91 27.79
N LYS A 403 8.61 16.93 28.46
CA LYS A 403 8.28 16.55 29.84
C LYS A 403 9.49 16.75 30.78
N ALA A 404 9.31 17.76 31.65
CA ALA A 404 9.68 17.89 33.06
C ALA A 404 11.11 17.62 33.57
N GLU A 405 11.71 18.68 34.15
CA GLU A 405 12.33 18.81 35.50
C GLU A 405 13.04 20.19 35.56
N SER A 406 13.22 20.96 36.63
CA SER A 406 12.76 21.00 38.04
C SER A 406 13.07 22.41 38.60
N SER A 407 12.32 22.81 39.64
CA SER A 407 12.61 23.81 40.70
C SER A 407 13.58 25.00 40.47
N HIS A 408 13.06 26.23 40.58
CA HIS A 408 13.47 27.21 41.62
C HIS A 408 12.52 28.44 41.62
N SER A 409 11.98 28.75 42.78
CA SER A 409 11.29 30.01 43.12
C SER A 409 12.34 31.14 43.34
N PRO A 410 11.99 32.43 43.15
CA PRO A 410 11.27 33.17 44.19
C PRO A 410 10.22 34.19 43.69
N SER A 411 9.31 34.58 44.60
CA SER A 411 8.37 35.72 44.55
C SER A 411 8.85 36.83 45.51
N PRO A 412 8.20 38.01 45.68
CA PRO A 412 7.26 38.79 44.83
C PRO A 412 7.56 40.33 44.80
N SER A 413 6.64 41.09 44.17
CA SER A 413 6.29 42.53 44.35
C SER A 413 6.86 43.56 43.37
N THR A 414 6.01 44.19 42.55
CA THR A 414 5.35 45.48 42.86
C THR A 414 4.38 45.95 41.75
N MET A 415 3.20 46.39 42.19
CA MET A 415 2.36 47.52 41.74
C MET A 415 1.76 47.62 40.31
N LEU A 416 0.41 47.63 40.32
CA LEU A 416 -0.56 48.32 39.43
C LEU A 416 -0.32 49.86 39.37
N PRO A 417 -0.91 50.66 38.45
CA PRO A 417 -2.31 50.53 37.99
C PRO A 417 -2.74 50.98 36.56
N ALA A 418 -3.97 50.55 36.25
CA ALA A 418 -5.09 51.26 35.61
C ALA A 418 -5.25 51.42 34.07
N ALA A 419 -6.45 50.98 33.65
CA ALA A 419 -7.38 51.54 32.67
C ALA A 419 -7.21 51.23 31.16
N ALA A 420 -8.07 50.36 30.63
CA ALA A 420 -9.26 50.76 29.85
C ALA A 420 -10.09 49.52 29.46
N ALA A 421 -11.36 49.51 29.87
CA ALA A 421 -12.33 48.47 29.57
C ALA A 421 -13.03 48.75 28.24
N VAL A 422 -13.19 47.70 27.41
CA VAL A 422 -14.25 47.64 26.39
C VAL A 422 -15.05 46.38 26.68
N ALA A 423 -16.30 46.59 27.07
CA ALA A 423 -17.29 45.56 27.34
C ALA A 423 -17.88 45.02 26.02
N VAL A 424 -18.07 43.70 25.95
CA VAL A 424 -18.96 43.08 24.97
C VAL A 424 -19.97 42.23 25.75
N ALA A 425 -21.23 42.63 25.68
CA ALA A 425 -22.37 41.93 26.27
C ALA A 425 -22.76 40.69 25.43
N PRO A 426 -23.35 39.64 26.02
CA PRO A 426 -23.89 38.51 25.28
C PRO A 426 -25.31 38.82 24.81
N LEU A 427 -25.56 38.73 23.50
CA LEU A 427 -26.92 38.79 22.95
C LEU A 427 -27.48 37.37 22.86
N ALA A 428 -28.49 37.09 23.68
CA ALA A 428 -29.39 35.96 23.52
C ALA A 428 -30.33 36.21 22.32
N ALA A 429 -30.53 35.20 21.48
CA ALA A 429 -31.65 35.15 20.54
C ALA A 429 -32.27 33.74 20.55
N SER A 430 -33.59 33.77 20.72
CA SER A 430 -34.51 32.69 20.99
C SER A 430 -35.13 32.11 19.70
N ALA A 431 -35.43 30.81 19.75
CA ALA A 431 -36.54 30.08 19.14
C ALA A 431 -36.96 30.32 17.67
N SER A 432 -36.89 29.24 16.88
CA SER A 432 -38.09 28.62 16.27
C SER A 432 -37.75 27.30 15.57
N PHE A 433 -37.92 26.18 16.27
CA PHE A 433 -37.84 24.83 15.70
C PHE A 433 -39.15 24.02 15.86
N VAL A 434 -40.27 24.68 16.19
CA VAL A 434 -41.56 24.01 16.44
C VAL A 434 -42.56 24.13 15.26
N ALA A 435 -42.29 24.96 14.25
CA ALA A 435 -43.25 25.21 13.17
C ALA A 435 -43.24 24.18 12.00
N VAL A 436 -42.27 23.25 11.93
CA VAL A 436 -42.19 22.27 10.83
C VAL A 436 -42.83 20.93 11.21
N ALA A 437 -42.92 20.61 12.51
CA ALA A 437 -43.50 19.35 12.98
C ALA A 437 -45.04 19.32 12.93
N GLU A 438 -45.72 20.47 13.05
CA GLU A 438 -47.20 20.54 12.92
C GLU A 438 -47.70 20.57 11.47
N ALA A 439 -46.84 20.89 10.49
CA ALA A 439 -47.21 20.93 9.08
C ALA A 439 -47.28 19.52 8.43
N LEU A 440 -46.51 18.55 8.94
CA LEU A 440 -46.48 17.18 8.41
C LEU A 440 -47.59 16.29 8.97
N HIS A 441 -48.14 16.59 10.16
CA HIS A 441 -49.24 15.82 10.73
C HIS A 441 -50.62 16.17 10.13
N ARG A 442 -50.78 17.37 9.53
CA ARG A 442 -52.03 17.80 8.88
C ARG A 442 -52.19 17.31 7.43
N VAL A 443 -51.14 16.82 6.78
CA VAL A 443 -51.22 16.24 5.43
C VAL A 443 -51.53 14.74 5.47
N ALA A 444 -51.16 14.04 6.55
CA ALA A 444 -51.46 12.62 6.73
C ALA A 444 -52.92 12.33 7.13
N SER A 445 -53.64 13.28 7.73
CA SER A 445 -55.05 13.09 8.15
C SER A 445 -56.10 13.40 7.07
N LYS A 446 -55.72 13.91 5.89
CA LYS A 446 -56.66 14.24 4.80
C LYS A 446 -56.71 13.22 3.65
N LYS A 447 -56.00 12.10 3.73
CA LYS A 447 -56.04 11.03 2.72
C LYS A 447 -56.83 9.77 3.12
N ASN A 448 -57.49 9.75 4.28
CA ASN A 448 -58.29 8.59 4.76
C ASN A 448 -59.80 8.84 4.89
N LEU A 449 -60.36 9.89 4.26
CA LEU A 449 -61.81 10.03 4.07
C LEU A 449 -62.11 10.17 2.58
N LYS A 450 -62.15 9.03 1.88
CA LYS A 450 -62.92 8.78 0.65
C LYS A 450 -62.80 7.28 0.32
N ALA A 451 -63.56 6.48 1.06
CA ALA A 451 -64.07 5.17 0.69
C ALA A 451 -65.46 5.05 1.33
#